data_AF-A0A0C4FDE7-F1
#
_entry.id   AF-A0A0C4FDE7-F1
#
_cell.length_a   1.000
_cell.length_b   1.000
_cell.length_c   1.000
_cell.angle_alpha   90.00
_cell.angle_beta   90.00
_cell.angle_gamma   90.00
#
_symmetry.space_group_name_H-M   'P 1'
#
loop_
_entity.id
_entity.type
_entity.pdbx_description
1 polymer ?
#
loop_
_entity_poly.entity_id
_entity_poly.type
_entity_poly.pdbx_seq_one_letter_code
_entity_poly.pdbx_strand_id
1 'polypeptide(L)'
;NYVAIDCEMVGVGPNGSVSALARVSIVDFHGNVLLDEYVKPTQPVTQYRTWVSGIRPKHLRNARGFKAVTKIVSRLIDKKILVGHAIHHDLQALAMKHPPDLIRDTSTYQPLLTLAKTDRPSLKKLAKLILDLQIQQKSHCS
;
A
#
# COMPACT_ATOMS: atom_id res chain seq x y z
N ASN A 1 -9.43 15.09 8.68
CA ASN A 1 -9.59 13.66 8.96
C ASN A 1 -8.55 12.91 8.14
N TYR A 2 -7.56 12.30 8.77
CA TYR A 2 -6.42 11.63 8.10
C TYR A 2 -6.65 10.12 8.08
N VAL A 3 -6.25 9.49 6.99
CA VAL A 3 -6.14 8.03 6.87
C VAL A 3 -4.84 7.68 6.18
N ALA A 4 -4.19 6.61 6.62
CA ALA A 4 -3.03 6.05 5.92
C ALA A 4 -3.46 4.79 5.17
N ILE A 5 -2.86 4.55 4.00
CA ILE A 5 -3.13 3.39 3.15
C ILE A 5 -1.82 2.75 2.71
N ASP A 6 -1.83 1.43 2.62
CA ASP A 6 -0.75 0.63 2.04
C ASP A 6 -1.36 -0.59 1.34
N CYS A 7 -0.80 -0.94 0.19
CA CYS A 7 -1.22 -2.08 -0.61
C CYS A 7 -0.07 -3.07 -0.81
N GLU A 8 -0.38 -4.35 -0.72
CA GLU A 8 0.51 -5.41 -1.20
C GLU A 8 0.04 -5.89 -2.57
N MET A 9 1.01 -6.08 -3.47
CA MET A 9 0.76 -6.49 -4.85
C MET A 9 1.41 -7.83 -5.19
N VAL A 10 0.77 -8.54 -6.11
CA VAL A 10 1.29 -9.73 -6.79
C VAL A 10 1.49 -9.44 -8.28
N GLY A 11 2.33 -10.22 -8.95
CA GLY A 11 2.53 -10.18 -10.39
C GLY A 11 1.46 -11.00 -11.14
N VAL A 12 0.86 -10.38 -12.15
CA VAL A 12 -0.03 -11.01 -13.15
C VAL A 12 0.55 -10.81 -14.55
N GLY A 13 0.01 -11.53 -15.53
CA GLY A 13 0.51 -11.51 -16.92
C GLY A 13 1.82 -12.30 -17.10
N PRO A 14 2.41 -12.28 -18.32
CA PRO A 14 3.64 -13.00 -18.62
C PRO A 14 4.76 -12.62 -17.64
N ASN A 15 5.33 -13.62 -16.96
CA ASN A 15 6.40 -13.46 -15.97
C ASN A 15 6.09 -12.45 -14.85
N GLY A 16 4.82 -12.21 -14.54
CA GLY A 16 4.40 -11.29 -13.47
C GLY A 16 4.71 -9.83 -13.79
N SER A 17 4.72 -9.44 -15.07
CA SER A 17 5.10 -8.10 -15.55
C SER A 17 4.19 -6.97 -15.05
N VAL A 18 2.96 -7.27 -14.64
CA VAL A 18 1.99 -6.29 -14.15
C VAL A 18 1.72 -6.50 -12.67
N SER A 19 1.83 -5.45 -11.87
CA SER A 19 1.43 -5.47 -10.45
C SER A 19 -0.09 -5.40 -10.31
N ALA A 20 -0.67 -6.32 -9.56
CA ALA A 20 -2.09 -6.37 -9.24
C ALA A 20 -2.29 -6.40 -7.72
N LEU A 21 -3.31 -5.69 -7.24
CA LEU A 21 -3.67 -5.63 -5.82
C LEU A 21 -3.97 -7.02 -5.25
N ALA A 22 -3.39 -7.31 -4.08
CA ALA A 22 -3.57 -8.58 -3.37
C ALA A 22 -3.92 -8.40 -1.88
N ARG A 23 -3.57 -7.25 -1.28
CA ARG A 23 -4.04 -6.84 0.06
C ARG A 23 -4.09 -5.32 0.12
N VAL A 24 -5.02 -4.78 0.89
CA VAL A 24 -5.06 -3.35 1.21
C VAL A 24 -5.31 -3.20 2.72
N SER A 25 -4.53 -2.33 3.34
CA SER A 25 -4.70 -1.92 4.73
C SER A 25 -4.99 -0.41 4.78
N ILE A 26 -5.94 -0.02 5.63
CA ILE A 26 -6.24 1.39 5.92
C ILE A 26 -6.34 1.57 7.42
N VAL A 27 -5.64 2.58 7.95
CA VAL A 27 -5.70 2.98 9.36
C VAL A 27 -6.14 4.43 9.50
N ASP A 28 -6.76 4.77 10.63
CA ASP A 28 -7.05 6.15 10.99
C ASP A 28 -5.82 6.86 11.60
N PHE A 29 -6.00 8.13 11.97
CA PHE A 29 -4.94 8.95 12.60
C PHE A 29 -4.40 8.36 13.91
N HIS A 30 -5.22 7.62 14.65
CA HIS A 30 -4.84 7.00 15.92
C HIS A 30 -4.21 5.61 15.73
N GLY A 31 -4.11 5.13 14.48
CA GLY A 31 -3.61 3.80 14.15
C GLY A 31 -4.66 2.70 14.26
N ASN A 32 -5.95 3.02 14.44
CA ASN A 32 -7.00 2.00 14.43
C ASN A 32 -7.19 1.48 13.01
N VAL A 33 -7.30 0.15 12.87
CA VAL A 33 -7.54 -0.51 11.58
C VAL A 33 -8.97 -0.24 11.13
N LEU A 34 -9.12 0.45 10.00
CA LEU A 34 -10.40 0.68 9.33
C LEU A 34 -10.70 -0.40 8.28
N LEU A 35 -9.65 -0.95 7.66
CA LEU A 35 -9.74 -2.01 6.67
C LEU A 35 -8.42 -2.80 6.66
N ASP A 36 -8.50 -4.13 6.62
CA ASP A 36 -7.39 -5.01 6.29
C ASP A 36 -7.95 -6.24 5.57
N GLU A 37 -7.81 -6.28 4.25
CA GLU A 37 -8.49 -7.27 3.42
C GLU A 37 -7.56 -7.81 2.33
N TYR A 38 -7.53 -9.14 2.19
CA TYR A 38 -6.99 -9.78 0.99
C TYR A 38 -7.95 -9.59 -0.19
N VAL A 39 -7.37 -9.31 -1.35
CA VAL A 39 -8.11 -9.00 -2.57
C VAL A 39 -7.82 -10.03 -3.63
N LYS A 40 -8.86 -10.61 -4.22
CA LYS A 40 -8.72 -11.53 -5.35
C LYS A 40 -8.37 -10.72 -6.61
N PRO A 41 -7.18 -10.93 -7.21
CA PRO A 41 -6.80 -10.23 -8.44
C PRO A 41 -7.74 -10.59 -9.59
N THR A 42 -7.90 -9.66 -10.54
CA THR A 42 -8.79 -9.86 -11.71
C THR A 42 -8.19 -10.77 -12.78
N GLN A 43 -6.88 -11.05 -12.70
CA GLN A 43 -6.15 -11.95 -13.58
C GLN A 43 -5.44 -13.05 -12.76
N PRO A 44 -5.13 -14.20 -13.37
CA PRO A 44 -4.34 -15.24 -12.73
C PRO A 44 -2.98 -14.71 -12.25
N VAL A 45 -2.64 -15.04 -11.00
CA VAL A 45 -1.34 -14.69 -10.42
C VAL A 45 -0.27 -15.59 -11.00
N THR A 46 0.74 -14.98 -11.63
CA THR A 46 1.91 -15.68 -12.17
C THR A 46 3.12 -15.55 -11.26
N GLN A 47 3.18 -14.52 -10.41
CA GLN A 47 4.27 -14.35 -9.44
C GLN A 47 3.77 -13.73 -8.14
N TYR A 48 3.84 -14.46 -7.03
CA TYR A 48 3.32 -13.97 -5.75
C TYR A 48 4.17 -12.89 -5.09
N ARG A 49 5.46 -12.79 -5.46
CA ARG A 49 6.41 -11.83 -4.86
C ARG A 49 6.49 -11.92 -3.34
N THR A 50 6.27 -13.11 -2.77
CA THR A 50 6.08 -13.34 -1.33
C THR A 50 7.22 -12.80 -0.46
N TRP A 51 8.45 -12.75 -0.97
CA TRP A 51 9.60 -12.19 -0.26
C TRP A 51 9.46 -10.69 0.01
N VAL A 52 8.73 -9.97 -0.86
CA VAL A 52 8.33 -8.58 -0.63
C VAL A 52 6.94 -8.54 -0.04
N SER A 53 5.93 -9.08 -0.72
CA SER A 53 4.52 -8.82 -0.39
C SER A 53 3.95 -9.61 0.79
N GLY A 54 4.64 -10.68 1.21
CA GLY A 54 4.11 -11.64 2.17
C GLY A 54 2.92 -12.47 1.65
N ILE A 55 2.39 -12.20 0.44
CA ILE A 55 1.22 -12.87 -0.12
C ILE A 55 1.56 -14.30 -0.53
N ARG A 56 0.69 -15.23 -0.15
CA ARG A 56 0.77 -16.66 -0.49
C ARG A 56 -0.53 -17.09 -1.16
N PRO A 57 -0.53 -18.17 -1.96
CA PRO A 57 -1.74 -18.69 -2.61
C PRO A 57 -2.92 -18.89 -1.66
N LYS A 58 -2.64 -19.35 -0.43
CA LYS A 58 -3.68 -19.56 0.60
C LYS A 58 -4.43 -18.28 0.98
N HIS A 59 -3.80 -17.11 0.92
CA HIS A 59 -4.43 -15.83 1.25
C HIS A 59 -5.48 -15.43 0.20
N LEU A 60 -5.28 -15.81 -1.06
CA LEU A 60 -6.13 -15.38 -2.18
C LEU A 60 -7.29 -16.34 -2.47
N ARG A 61 -7.30 -17.54 -1.87
CA ARG A 61 -8.30 -18.60 -2.15
C ARG A 61 -9.73 -18.13 -1.94
N ASN A 62 -9.97 -17.44 -0.81
CA ASN A 62 -11.27 -16.93 -0.39
C ASN A 62 -11.28 -15.39 -0.28
N ALA A 63 -10.30 -14.73 -0.92
CA ALA A 63 -10.17 -13.28 -0.87
C ALA A 63 -11.39 -12.59 -1.52
N ARG A 64 -11.74 -11.41 -1.01
CA ARG A 64 -12.87 -10.64 -1.53
C ARG A 64 -12.55 -10.14 -2.94
N GLY A 65 -13.56 -10.11 -3.81
CA GLY A 65 -13.38 -9.65 -5.18
C GLY A 65 -12.94 -8.18 -5.25
N PHE A 66 -12.05 -7.87 -6.19
CA PHE A 66 -11.48 -6.54 -6.41
C PHE A 66 -12.52 -5.40 -6.34
N LYS A 67 -13.60 -5.47 -7.12
CA LYS A 67 -14.66 -4.44 -7.15
C LYS A 67 -15.34 -4.19 -5.80
N ALA A 68 -15.51 -5.23 -5.00
CA ALA A 68 -16.16 -5.09 -3.70
C ALA A 68 -15.24 -4.40 -2.70
N VAL A 69 -13.94 -4.73 -2.71
CA VAL A 69 -12.94 -4.06 -1.85
C VAL A 69 -12.74 -2.61 -2.27
N THR A 70 -12.57 -2.33 -3.57
CA THR A 70 -12.35 -0.95 -4.04
C THR A 70 -13.54 -0.04 -3.76
N LYS A 71 -14.77 -0.57 -3.79
CA LYS A 71 -15.96 0.19 -3.35
C LYS A 71 -15.91 0.59 -1.87
N ILE A 72 -15.36 -0.26 -1.01
CA ILE A 72 -15.17 0.02 0.42
C ILE A 72 -14.07 1.07 0.59
N VAL A 73 -12.92 0.85 -0.05
CA VAL A 73 -11.78 1.79 -0.01
C VAL A 73 -12.20 3.18 -0.46
N SER A 74 -12.90 3.30 -1.60
CA SER A 74 -13.37 4.57 -2.14
C SER A 74 -14.22 5.35 -1.14
N ARG A 75 -15.10 4.67 -0.38
CA ARG A 75 -15.91 5.30 0.67
C ARG A 75 -15.09 5.71 1.88
N LEU A 76 -14.09 4.91 2.26
CA LEU A 76 -13.24 5.18 3.42
C LEU A 76 -12.30 6.37 3.20
N ILE A 77 -11.82 6.57 1.97
CA ILE A 77 -10.88 7.66 1.64
C ILE A 77 -11.57 8.93 1.14
N ASP A 78 -12.87 8.89 0.84
CA ASP A 78 -13.61 10.04 0.29
C ASP A 78 -13.47 11.28 1.19
N LYS A 79 -13.07 12.40 0.58
CA LYS A 79 -12.83 13.70 1.24
C LYS A 79 -11.86 13.65 2.43
N LYS A 80 -11.00 12.63 2.53
CA LYS A 80 -9.98 12.50 3.58
C LYS A 80 -8.61 12.92 3.09
N ILE A 81 -7.75 13.33 4.02
CA ILE A 81 -6.32 13.47 3.74
C ILE A 81 -5.71 12.07 3.75
N LEU A 82 -5.19 11.65 2.61
CA LEU A 82 -4.65 10.32 2.38
C LEU A 82 -3.12 10.36 2.52
N VAL A 83 -2.60 9.56 3.44
CA VAL A 83 -1.17 9.46 3.75
C VAL A 83 -0.62 8.13 3.24
N GLY A 84 0.59 8.13 2.68
CA GLY A 84 1.24 6.90 2.21
C GLY A 84 2.73 7.11 1.91
N HIS A 85 3.35 6.10 1.29
CA HIS A 85 4.74 6.12 0.87
C HIS A 85 4.85 5.62 -0.57
N ALA A 86 5.19 6.50 -1.51
CA ALA A 86 5.09 6.24 -2.95
C ALA A 86 3.65 5.86 -3.37
N ILE A 87 2.67 6.61 -2.85
CA ILE A 87 1.23 6.26 -2.84
C ILE A 87 0.60 6.08 -4.22
N HIS A 88 1.25 6.63 -5.25
CA HIS A 88 0.81 6.48 -6.64
C HIS A 88 0.77 5.00 -7.07
N HIS A 89 1.65 4.15 -6.52
CA HIS A 89 1.62 2.71 -6.78
C HIS A 89 0.36 2.05 -6.19
N ASP A 90 -0.02 2.42 -4.98
CA ASP A 90 -1.24 1.94 -4.31
C ASP A 90 -2.49 2.36 -5.08
N LEU A 91 -2.61 3.65 -5.41
CA LEU A 91 -3.74 4.20 -6.16
C LEU A 91 -3.86 3.56 -7.55
N GLN A 92 -2.73 3.29 -8.22
CA GLN A 92 -2.72 2.57 -9.49
C GLN A 92 -3.22 1.13 -9.32
N ALA A 93 -2.75 0.41 -8.30
CA ALA A 93 -3.18 -0.96 -8.02
C ALA A 93 -4.68 -1.04 -7.67
N LEU A 94 -5.20 -0.02 -7.00
CA LEU A 94 -6.61 0.17 -6.67
C LEU A 94 -7.47 0.66 -7.85
N ALA A 95 -6.84 1.07 -8.96
CA ALA A 95 -7.48 1.76 -10.09
C ALA A 95 -8.29 3.00 -9.66
N MET A 96 -7.72 3.80 -8.75
CA MET A 96 -8.35 5.01 -8.19
C MET A 96 -7.50 6.25 -8.41
N LYS A 97 -8.15 7.42 -8.27
CA LYS A 97 -7.50 8.71 -8.17
C LYS A 97 -7.95 9.37 -6.86
N HIS A 98 -7.08 10.18 -6.28
CA HIS A 98 -7.39 11.00 -5.12
C HIS A 98 -6.96 12.45 -5.40
N PRO A 99 -7.69 13.47 -4.90
CA PRO A 99 -7.31 14.86 -5.13
C PRO A 99 -5.87 15.14 -4.65
N PRO A 100 -4.98 15.73 -5.50
CA PRO A 100 -3.58 15.94 -5.14
C PRO A 100 -3.37 16.78 -3.89
N ASP A 101 -4.23 17.76 -3.65
CA ASP A 101 -4.25 18.63 -2.46
C ASP A 101 -4.55 17.86 -1.16
N LEU A 102 -5.18 16.68 -1.27
CA LEU A 102 -5.49 15.79 -0.16
C LEU A 102 -4.49 14.62 0.00
N ILE A 103 -3.41 14.57 -0.80
CA ILE A 103 -2.37 13.53 -0.67
C ILE A 103 -1.20 14.03 0.17
N ARG A 104 -0.70 13.20 1.09
CA ARG A 104 0.57 13.41 1.80
C ARG A 104 1.46 12.19 1.60
N ASP A 105 2.39 12.30 0.65
CA ASP A 105 3.32 11.22 0.32
C ASP A 105 4.66 11.42 1.04
N THR A 106 5.00 10.47 1.91
CA THR A 106 6.23 10.51 2.69
C THR A 106 7.48 10.26 1.84
N SER A 107 7.36 9.66 0.65
CA SER A 107 8.52 9.40 -0.24
C SER A 107 8.95 10.63 -1.02
N THR A 108 8.15 11.70 -1.04
CA THR A 108 8.44 12.94 -1.79
C THR A 108 8.42 14.19 -0.90
N TYR A 109 8.06 14.06 0.38
CA TYR A 109 7.99 15.19 1.29
C TYR A 109 9.39 15.73 1.63
N GLN A 110 9.67 16.96 1.18
CA GLN A 110 11.02 17.57 1.21
C GLN A 110 11.76 17.48 2.56
N PRO A 111 11.12 17.72 3.73
CA PRO A 111 11.81 17.59 5.01
C PRO A 111 12.33 16.17 5.28
N LEU A 112 11.60 15.14 4.85
CA LEU A 112 12.02 13.73 4.99
C LEU A 112 13.16 13.39 4.04
N LEU A 113 13.15 13.94 2.83
CA LEU A 113 14.24 13.78 1.85
C LEU A 113 15.55 14.38 2.40
N THR A 114 15.47 15.60 2.92
CA THR A 114 16.61 16.29 3.52
C THR A 114 17.14 15.54 4.74
N LEU A 115 16.25 15.07 5.63
CA LEU A 115 16.63 14.28 6.80
C LEU A 115 17.33 12.97 6.39
N ALA A 116 16.79 12.28 5.39
CA ALA A 116 17.34 11.02 4.91
C ALA A 116 18.59 11.20 4.04
N LYS A 117 18.90 12.43 3.60
CA LYS A 117 19.99 12.75 2.66
C LYS A 117 19.91 11.93 1.36
N THR A 118 18.69 11.78 0.82
CA THR A 118 18.42 11.08 -0.44
C THR A 118 17.10 11.57 -1.02
N ASP A 119 16.99 11.52 -2.34
CA ASP A 119 15.80 11.82 -3.14
C ASP A 119 14.74 10.70 -3.11
N ARG A 120 15.12 9.48 -2.72
CA ARG A 120 14.26 8.29 -2.69
C ARG A 120 14.46 7.48 -1.41
N PRO A 121 14.15 8.03 -0.24
CA PRO A 121 14.30 7.29 1.01
C PRO A 121 13.29 6.14 1.06
N SER A 122 13.75 4.95 1.43
CA SER A 122 12.83 3.86 1.77
C SER A 122 12.10 4.17 3.07
N LEU A 123 10.86 3.69 3.19
CA LEU A 123 10.10 3.80 4.43
C LEU A 123 10.88 3.19 5.62
N LYS A 124 11.58 2.07 5.39
CA LYS A 124 12.47 1.44 6.37
C LYS A 124 13.54 2.39 6.91
N LYS A 125 14.18 3.18 6.03
CA LYS A 125 15.18 4.17 6.43
C LYS A 125 14.54 5.30 7.23
N LEU A 126 13.40 5.82 6.79
CA LEU A 126 12.68 6.90 7.48
C LEU A 126 12.20 6.47 8.87
N ALA A 127 11.61 5.28 8.98
CA ALA A 127 11.16 4.72 10.26
C ALA A 127 12.32 4.59 11.25
N LYS A 128 13.49 4.13 10.80
CA LYS A 128 14.67 4.04 11.65
C LYS A 128 15.21 5.41 12.06
N LEU A 129 15.25 6.38 11.14
CA LEU A 129 15.80 7.71 11.43
C LEU A 129 14.92 8.55 12.38
N ILE A 130 13.60 8.42 12.26
CA ILE A 130 12.65 9.31 12.95
C ILE A 130 12.09 8.66 14.22
N LEU A 131 11.79 7.36 14.14
CA LEU A 131 11.08 6.64 15.20
C LEU A 131 11.98 5.64 15.93
N ASP A 132 13.24 5.51 15.51
CA ASP A 132 14.19 4.46 15.92
C ASP A 132 13.70 3.02 15.67
N LEU A 133 12.66 2.86 14.84
CA LEU A 133 12.01 1.57 14.57
C LEU A 133 12.68 0.82 13.41
N GLN A 134 12.91 -0.47 13.62
CA GLN A 134 13.33 -1.38 12.55
C GLN A 134 12.11 -2.14 12.00
N ILE A 135 11.63 -1.71 10.84
CA ILE A 135 10.53 -2.36 10.11
C ILE A 135 11.05 -3.18 8.93
N GLN A 136 10.19 -4.02 8.33
CA GLN A 136 10.50 -4.80 7.13
C GLN A 136 11.80 -5.62 7.28
N GLN A 137 11.91 -6.35 8.41
CA GLN A 137 13.02 -7.30 8.65
C GLN A 137 12.81 -8.63 7.90
N LYS A 138 11.58 -8.96 7.50
CA LYS A 138 11.20 -10.11 6.66
C LYS A 138 10.40 -9.61 5.45
N SER A 139 9.30 -10.26 5.08
CA SER A 139 8.35 -9.71 4.11
C SER A 139 7.73 -8.41 4.63
N HIS A 140 7.27 -7.57 3.71
CA HIS A 140 6.44 -6.42 4.01
C HIS A 140 5.11 -6.90 4.60
N CYS A 141 4.53 -6.01 5.39
CA CYS A 141 3.20 -6.14 5.94
C CYS A 141 2.57 -4.76 5.78
N SER A 142 1.53 -4.70 4.96
CA SER A 142 0.55 -3.61 5.00
C SER A 142 -0.18 -3.55 6.34
#